data_AF-A0A9D4XM64-F1
#
_entry.id   AF-A0A9D4XM64-F1
#
_cell.length_a   1.000
_cell.length_b   1.000
_cell.length_c   1.000
_cell.angle_alpha   90.00
_cell.angle_beta   90.00
_cell.angle_gamma   90.00
#
_symmetry.space_group_name_H-M   'P 1'
#
loop_
_entity.id
_entity.type
_entity.pdbx_description
1 polymer ?
#
loop_
_entity_poly.entity_id
_entity_poly.type
_entity_poly.pdbx_seq_one_letter_code
_entity_poly.pdbx_strand_id
1 'polypeptide(L)'
;MLKSILGDPNVMTFQVPSFLRRKANPKNVVSIILGGGSGVQLFPLTKRAATPAVPVGGCYRLIDIPMSNCINSGINKVFVLTQFNSASLNRHISRTYFGNGINFGDGYVEELISHSFLSNICLFATDFFEIKLVKEIEPALKKQLVISTVLMTVGIAIVSWIALPSTFTIFNFGEQKVVKNWQLFLCVSVGLWAGLIIGFVTEYYTSNAYSPVQDVADSCRTGAATNVIFGLALGYKSVIIPIFAIAISIFVSFSFAAMYGVAVDALGMLSTIATGLAIDAYGPISDNAGGIAEMAGMSHRIRERTDALDAAGNTTAAIGKGFAIGSAALVSLALFGAFVSRAGVTTVDVLTPKVFIGLIVGAMLPYWFLP
;
A
#
# COMPACT_ATOMS: atom_id res chain seq x y z
N MET A 1 14.82 -56.53 -12.90
CA MET A 1 15.57 -55.26 -12.85
C MET A 1 15.06 -54.25 -11.80
N LEU A 2 14.07 -54.60 -10.96
CA LEU A 2 13.54 -53.69 -9.92
C LEU A 2 13.68 -54.25 -8.48
N LYS A 3 14.48 -55.31 -8.29
CA LYS A 3 14.76 -55.92 -6.98
C LYS A 3 16.22 -55.79 -6.52
N SER A 4 17.10 -55.10 -7.27
CA SER A 4 18.51 -54.90 -6.88
C SER A 4 18.83 -53.50 -6.35
N ILE A 5 17.83 -52.63 -6.15
CA ILE A 5 18.03 -51.25 -5.66
C ILE A 5 17.57 -51.08 -4.19
N LEU A 6 16.85 -52.04 -3.62
CA LEU A 6 16.32 -51.97 -2.25
C LEU A 6 17.26 -52.61 -1.19
N GLY A 7 18.52 -52.86 -1.53
CA GLY A 7 19.48 -53.59 -0.68
C GLY A 7 20.67 -52.77 -0.18
N ASP A 8 20.61 -51.44 -0.21
CA ASP A 8 21.70 -50.60 0.27
C ASP A 8 21.39 -50.04 1.68
N PRO A 9 22.18 -50.36 2.72
CA PRO A 9 21.94 -49.88 4.08
C PRO A 9 22.37 -48.42 4.32
N ASN A 10 22.75 -47.68 3.27
CA ASN A 10 23.04 -46.25 3.34
C ASN A 10 21.83 -45.40 2.94
N VAL A 11 20.73 -45.55 3.67
CA VAL A 11 19.63 -44.57 3.62
C VAL A 11 20.16 -43.28 4.24
N MET A 12 20.65 -42.36 3.40
CA MET A 12 20.88 -40.98 3.81
C MET A 12 19.55 -40.40 4.28
N THR A 13 19.43 -40.24 5.60
CA THR A 13 18.38 -39.47 6.23
C THR A 13 18.44 -38.04 5.71
N PHE A 14 17.49 -37.67 4.85
CA PHE A 14 17.35 -36.30 4.38
C PHE A 14 16.88 -35.45 5.58
N GLN A 15 17.81 -34.78 6.25
CA GLN A 15 17.45 -33.77 7.24
C GLN A 15 16.81 -32.59 6.51
N VAL A 16 15.55 -32.31 6.85
CA VAL A 16 14.85 -31.10 6.45
C VAL A 16 15.74 -29.90 6.84
N PRO A 17 16.09 -28.99 5.92
CA PRO A 17 16.88 -27.83 6.28
C PRO A 17 16.10 -27.02 7.30
N SER A 18 16.61 -26.97 8.53
CA SER A 18 16.08 -26.09 9.55
C SER A 18 16.36 -24.68 9.08
N PHE A 19 15.33 -24.00 8.60
CA PHE A 19 15.38 -22.56 8.42
C PHE A 19 15.61 -21.96 9.82
N LEU A 20 16.87 -21.66 10.13
CA LEU A 20 17.23 -20.76 11.21
C LEU A 20 16.55 -19.42 10.88
N ARG A 21 15.34 -19.21 11.39
CA ARG A 21 14.78 -17.86 11.52
C ARG A 21 15.87 -17.06 12.23
N ARG A 22 16.55 -16.17 11.51
CA ARG A 22 17.45 -15.19 12.12
C ARG A 22 16.62 -14.49 13.19
N LYS A 23 16.89 -14.78 14.47
CA LYS A 23 16.34 -13.97 15.56
C LYS A 23 16.88 -12.57 15.34
N ALA A 24 15.99 -11.65 14.94
CA ALA A 24 16.36 -10.25 14.82
C ALA A 24 16.91 -9.80 16.18
N ASN A 25 18.09 -9.18 16.18
CA ASN A 25 18.65 -8.62 17.42
C ASN A 25 17.73 -7.47 17.85
N PRO A 26 17.08 -7.52 19.03
CA PRO A 26 16.13 -6.51 19.49
C PRO A 26 16.71 -5.08 19.48
N LYS A 27 18.04 -4.95 19.60
CA LYS A 27 18.76 -3.67 19.54
C LYS A 27 18.72 -2.99 18.15
N ASN A 28 18.47 -3.76 17.10
CA ASN A 28 18.37 -3.28 15.71
C ASN A 28 16.93 -3.16 15.22
N VAL A 29 15.95 -3.45 16.08
CA VAL A 29 14.53 -3.37 15.75
C VAL A 29 13.98 -2.04 16.24
N VAL A 30 13.20 -1.39 15.39
CA VAL A 30 12.42 -0.20 15.73
C VAL A 30 10.96 -0.62 15.85
N SER A 31 10.33 -0.29 16.98
CA SER A 31 8.89 -0.47 17.19
C SER A 31 8.18 0.85 16.92
N ILE A 32 7.07 0.80 16.19
CA ILE A 32 6.19 1.95 15.96
C ILE A 32 4.83 1.59 16.55
N ILE A 33 4.40 2.34 17.58
CA ILE A 33 3.11 2.22 18.23
C ILE A 33 2.19 3.30 17.66
N LEU A 34 1.20 2.87 16.89
CA LEU A 34 0.17 3.75 16.35
C LEU A 34 -0.90 4.00 17.42
N GLY A 35 -0.78 5.14 18.10
CA GLY A 35 -1.80 5.64 19.01
C GLY A 35 -2.98 6.20 18.23
N GLY A 36 -4.05 5.42 18.16
CA GLY A 36 -5.25 5.73 17.37
C GLY A 36 -5.90 7.10 17.65
N GLY A 37 -6.86 7.46 16.77
CA GLY A 37 -7.53 8.77 16.72
C GLY A 37 -8.48 9.10 17.89
N SER A 38 -9.48 9.95 17.64
CA SER A 38 -10.33 10.65 18.63
C SER A 38 -11.08 9.76 19.64
N GLY A 39 -11.13 8.43 19.43
CA GLY A 39 -11.50 7.49 20.49
C GLY A 39 -12.98 7.54 20.88
N VAL A 40 -13.88 7.69 19.92
CA VAL A 40 -15.34 7.79 20.15
C VAL A 40 -15.92 6.59 20.92
N GLN A 41 -15.29 5.42 20.82
CA GLN A 41 -15.68 4.18 21.50
C GLN A 41 -15.48 4.20 23.02
N LEU A 42 -14.54 5.02 23.51
CA LEU A 42 -14.23 5.17 24.93
C LEU A 42 -14.79 6.49 25.48
N PHE A 43 -15.75 7.10 24.78
CA PHE A 43 -16.49 8.25 25.29
C PHE A 43 -17.27 7.84 26.56
N PRO A 44 -17.18 8.60 27.68
CA PRO A 44 -16.68 9.97 27.81
C PRO A 44 -15.19 10.12 28.20
N LEU A 45 -14.44 9.03 28.40
CA LEU A 45 -13.04 9.07 28.86
C LEU A 45 -12.10 9.75 27.87
N THR A 46 -12.42 9.71 26.59
CA THR A 46 -11.66 10.33 25.49
C THR A 46 -12.03 11.79 25.23
N LYS A 47 -12.97 12.37 26.00
CA LYS A 47 -13.35 13.79 25.87
C LYS A 47 -12.18 14.76 26.14
N ARG A 48 -11.22 14.36 26.98
CA ARG A 48 -10.08 15.19 27.42
C ARG A 48 -8.72 14.54 27.19
N ALA A 49 -8.66 13.35 26.59
CA ALA A 49 -7.43 12.59 26.42
C ALA A 49 -7.50 11.72 25.15
N ALA A 50 -6.35 11.52 24.51
CA ALA A 50 -6.21 10.55 23.42
C ALA A 50 -6.57 9.13 23.90
N THR A 51 -7.08 8.28 23.00
CA THR A 51 -7.36 6.85 23.29
C THR A 51 -6.20 6.14 24.00
N PRO A 52 -4.94 6.27 23.58
CA PRO A 52 -3.81 5.61 24.26
C PRO A 52 -3.53 6.16 25.67
N ALA A 53 -4.01 7.36 25.96
CA ALA A 53 -3.86 8.02 27.26
C ALA A 53 -4.99 7.67 28.25
N VAL A 54 -5.95 6.82 27.85
CA VAL A 54 -7.04 6.39 28.74
C VAL A 54 -6.47 5.47 29.83
N PRO A 55 -6.81 5.71 31.12
CA PRO A 55 -6.36 4.86 32.22
C PRO A 55 -6.90 3.44 32.15
N VAL A 56 -6.08 2.45 32.50
CA VAL A 56 -6.45 1.03 32.61
C VAL A 56 -5.92 0.49 33.93
N GLY A 57 -6.74 0.59 34.98
CA GLY A 57 -6.41 0.11 36.32
C GLY A 57 -5.34 0.98 37.01
N GLY A 58 -5.76 1.74 38.03
CA GLY A 58 -4.85 2.53 38.85
C GLY A 58 -4.07 3.59 38.06
N CYS A 59 -2.74 3.53 38.11
CA CYS A 59 -1.84 4.51 37.51
C CYS A 59 -1.45 4.20 36.05
N TYR A 60 -1.88 3.06 35.50
CA TYR A 60 -1.50 2.62 34.16
C TYR A 60 -2.46 3.17 33.10
N ARG A 61 -1.97 3.28 31.86
CA ARG A 61 -2.72 3.71 30.68
C ARG A 61 -2.65 2.66 29.57
N LEU A 62 -3.56 2.73 28.61
CA LEU A 62 -3.61 1.79 27.47
C LEU A 62 -2.26 1.68 26.73
N ILE A 63 -1.52 2.79 26.60
CA ILE A 63 -0.19 2.80 25.97
C ILE A 63 0.85 1.97 26.73
N ASP A 64 0.66 1.74 28.04
CA ASP A 64 1.65 1.06 28.87
C ASP A 64 1.72 -0.45 28.54
N ILE A 65 0.65 -1.01 27.97
CA ILE A 65 0.58 -2.41 27.53
C ILE A 65 1.57 -2.68 26.37
N PRO A 66 1.46 -2.00 25.20
CA PRO A 66 2.43 -2.19 24.11
C PRO A 66 3.83 -1.69 24.48
N MET A 67 3.96 -0.66 25.32
CA MET A 67 5.27 -0.20 25.82
C MET A 67 5.95 -1.27 26.68
N SER A 68 5.24 -1.87 27.62
CA SER A 68 5.76 -2.96 28.47
C SER A 68 6.18 -4.17 27.64
N ASN A 69 5.41 -4.52 26.60
CA ASN A 69 5.77 -5.58 25.66
C ASN A 69 7.06 -5.28 24.88
N CYS A 70 7.25 -4.04 24.42
CA CYS A 70 8.48 -3.65 23.72
C CYS A 70 9.70 -3.75 24.65
N ILE A 71 9.57 -3.26 25.88
CA ILE A 71 10.64 -3.27 26.89
C ILE A 71 11.01 -4.71 27.29
N ASN A 72 10.02 -5.55 27.60
CA ASN A 72 10.25 -6.96 27.95
C ASN A 72 10.82 -7.77 26.78
N SER A 73 10.62 -7.29 25.55
CA SER A 73 11.21 -7.88 24.34
C SER A 73 12.61 -7.34 24.02
N GLY A 74 13.17 -6.44 24.84
CA GLY A 74 14.47 -5.81 24.63
C GLY A 74 14.52 -4.80 23.49
N ILE A 75 13.37 -4.29 23.03
CA ILE A 75 13.26 -3.30 21.96
C ILE A 75 13.31 -1.91 22.58
N ASN A 76 14.46 -1.25 22.46
CA ASN A 76 14.71 0.04 23.10
C ASN A 76 14.40 1.24 22.17
N LYS A 77 14.10 1.00 20.90
CA LYS A 77 13.73 2.06 19.93
C LYS A 77 12.23 2.00 19.68
N VAL A 78 11.46 2.81 20.39
CA VAL A 78 9.99 2.83 20.30
C VAL A 78 9.51 4.22 19.90
N PHE A 79 8.81 4.31 18.79
CA PHE A 79 8.16 5.53 18.31
C PHE A 79 6.66 5.44 18.57
N VAL A 80 6.07 6.47 19.18
CA VAL A 80 4.62 6.52 19.42
C VAL A 80 4.04 7.61 18.53
N LEU A 81 3.19 7.24 17.57
CA LEU A 81 2.55 8.17 16.64
C LEU A 81 1.10 8.38 17.07
N THR A 82 0.70 9.61 17.41
CA THR A 82 -0.69 9.90 17.81
C THR A 82 -1.28 11.05 17.03
N GLN A 83 -2.52 10.91 16.58
CA GLN A 83 -3.18 11.90 15.72
C GLN A 83 -4.00 12.95 16.50
N PHE A 84 -4.35 12.70 17.78
CA PHE A 84 -5.34 13.52 18.50
C PHE A 84 -4.96 13.73 19.98
N ASN A 85 -5.02 14.97 20.47
CA ASN A 85 -4.87 15.38 21.88
C ASN A 85 -3.67 14.74 22.62
N SER A 86 -2.46 14.92 22.07
CA SER A 86 -1.21 14.25 22.48
C SER A 86 -0.60 14.76 23.80
N ALA A 87 -1.01 15.93 24.30
CA ALA A 87 -0.39 16.57 25.46
C ALA A 87 -0.45 15.73 26.75
N SER A 88 -1.59 15.09 27.04
CA SER A 88 -1.75 14.22 28.21
C SER A 88 -0.91 12.94 28.10
N LEU A 89 -0.80 12.40 26.88
CA LEU A 89 -0.03 11.19 26.61
C LEU A 89 1.46 11.47 26.74
N ASN A 90 1.94 12.54 26.11
CA ASN A 90 3.34 12.95 26.15
C ASN A 90 3.79 13.20 27.60
N ARG A 91 2.97 13.89 28.40
CA ARG A 91 3.24 14.11 29.83
C ARG A 91 3.34 12.81 30.63
N HIS A 92 2.53 11.79 30.31
CA HIS A 92 2.61 10.48 30.96
C HIS A 92 3.84 9.70 30.55
N ILE A 93 4.13 9.63 29.24
CA ILE A 93 5.31 8.94 28.74
C ILE A 93 6.58 9.58 29.31
N SER A 94 6.67 10.92 29.26
CA SER A 94 7.78 11.69 29.84
C SER A 94 7.96 11.43 31.35
N ARG A 95 6.88 11.46 32.14
CA ARG A 95 6.99 11.23 33.60
C ARG A 95 7.31 9.79 33.96
N THR A 96 6.64 8.83 33.33
CA THR A 96 6.70 7.41 33.70
C THR A 96 7.97 6.75 33.17
N TYR A 97 8.38 7.08 31.94
CA TYR A 97 9.49 6.40 31.26
C TYR A 97 10.77 7.23 31.18
N PHE A 98 10.71 8.56 31.28
CA PHE A 98 11.91 9.42 31.29
C PHE A 98 12.24 10.01 32.67
N GLY A 99 11.28 10.08 33.61
CA GLY A 99 11.47 10.72 34.92
C GLY A 99 12.07 9.85 36.03
N ASN A 100 12.01 8.51 35.92
CA ASN A 100 12.35 7.57 37.01
C ASN A 100 13.58 6.69 36.73
N GLY A 101 14.53 7.15 35.91
CA GLY A 101 15.85 6.49 35.78
C GLY A 101 15.96 5.36 34.74
N ILE A 102 14.98 5.20 33.86
CA ILE A 102 15.12 4.37 32.65
C ILE A 102 15.62 5.28 31.52
N ASN A 103 16.92 5.50 31.45
CA ASN A 103 17.52 6.24 30.35
C ASN A 103 17.49 5.39 29.07
N PHE A 104 16.55 5.68 28.17
CA PHE A 104 16.66 5.31 26.77
C PHE A 104 17.78 6.17 26.16
N GLY A 105 19.02 5.67 26.11
CA GLY A 105 20.11 6.35 25.39
C GLY A 105 19.74 6.56 23.91
N ASP A 106 20.26 7.60 23.25
CA ASP A 106 20.09 8.01 21.83
C ASP A 106 18.69 7.81 21.18
N GLY A 107 17.65 7.64 21.99
CA GLY A 107 16.28 7.39 21.56
C GLY A 107 15.51 8.70 21.58
N TYR A 108 15.33 9.31 20.42
CA TYR A 108 14.45 10.46 20.25
C TYR A 108 13.02 9.98 19.93
N VAL A 109 12.04 10.44 20.70
CA VAL A 109 10.61 10.32 20.37
C VAL A 109 10.26 11.54 19.53
N GLU A 110 10.20 11.38 18.21
CA GLU A 110 9.84 12.46 17.27
C GLU A 110 8.38 12.30 16.83
N GLU A 111 7.61 13.38 16.98
CA GLU A 111 6.22 13.48 16.57
C GLU A 111 6.17 13.95 15.12
N LEU A 112 5.94 13.03 14.18
CA LEU A 112 5.73 13.38 12.77
C LEU A 112 4.29 13.87 12.58
N ILE A 113 4.08 15.17 12.77
CA ILE A 113 2.87 15.84 12.30
C ILE A 113 2.93 15.80 10.77
N SER A 114 1.98 15.11 10.12
CA SER A 114 1.87 15.05 8.65
C SER A 114 1.46 16.43 8.09
N HIS A 115 2.39 17.37 8.07
CA HIS A 115 2.29 18.72 7.49
C HIS A 115 3.07 18.80 6.17
N SER A 116 2.90 17.83 5.28
CA SER A 116 3.32 18.02 3.88
C SER A 116 2.19 18.69 3.10
N PHE A 117 2.51 19.69 2.27
CA PHE A 117 1.57 20.42 1.41
C PHE A 117 0.68 19.48 0.55
N LEU A 118 1.18 18.28 0.24
CA LEU A 118 0.47 17.18 -0.45
C LEU A 118 -0.66 16.54 0.40
N SER A 119 -0.53 16.54 1.73
CA SER A 119 -1.53 16.04 2.69
C SER A 119 -2.78 16.94 2.70
N ASN A 120 -2.62 18.25 2.55
CA ASN A 120 -3.74 19.19 2.59
C ASN A 120 -4.71 18.99 1.42
N ILE A 121 -4.22 18.69 0.21
CA ILE A 121 -5.08 18.38 -0.94
C ILE A 121 -5.88 17.08 -0.71
N CYS A 122 -5.28 16.07 -0.08
CA CYS A 122 -5.97 14.82 0.29
C CYS A 122 -6.98 15.02 1.43
N LEU A 123 -6.66 15.84 2.43
CA LEU A 123 -7.56 16.18 3.54
C LEU A 123 -8.81 16.92 3.03
N PHE A 124 -8.65 17.85 2.09
CA PHE A 124 -9.78 18.57 1.49
C PHE A 124 -10.79 17.63 0.80
N ALA A 125 -10.40 16.47 0.28
CA ALA A 125 -11.35 15.52 -0.32
C ALA A 125 -12.17 14.72 0.72
N THR A 126 -11.69 14.63 1.96
CA THR A 126 -12.25 13.74 2.99
C THR A 126 -13.45 14.36 3.72
N ASP A 127 -13.49 15.69 3.84
CA ASP A 127 -14.47 16.41 4.68
C ASP A 127 -15.81 16.77 3.99
N PHE A 128 -15.98 16.51 2.68
CA PHE A 128 -17.14 17.03 1.94
C PHE A 128 -18.41 16.17 1.98
N PHE A 129 -18.36 14.89 2.40
CA PHE A 129 -19.49 13.98 2.16
C PHE A 129 -19.89 13.16 3.40
N GLU A 130 -21.05 13.49 3.95
CA GLU A 130 -21.74 12.68 4.94
C GLU A 130 -22.51 11.55 4.22
N ILE A 131 -22.13 10.30 4.47
CA ILE A 131 -22.75 9.11 3.84
C ILE A 131 -24.04 8.79 4.60
N LYS A 132 -25.19 8.83 3.91
CA LYS A 132 -26.51 8.59 4.52
C LYS A 132 -27.08 7.23 4.16
N LEU A 133 -26.74 6.71 2.98
CA LEU A 133 -27.17 5.40 2.49
C LEU A 133 -26.00 4.47 2.20
N VAL A 134 -26.24 3.16 2.38
CA VAL A 134 -25.27 2.09 2.10
C VAL A 134 -24.79 2.10 0.65
N LYS A 135 -25.68 2.38 -0.30
CA LYS A 135 -25.35 2.45 -1.74
C LYS A 135 -24.41 3.61 -2.09
N GLU A 136 -24.18 4.55 -1.18
CA GLU A 136 -23.35 5.73 -1.40
C GLU A 136 -21.88 5.49 -1.00
N ILE A 137 -21.56 4.36 -0.35
CA ILE A 137 -20.21 4.08 0.17
C ILE A 137 -19.19 3.96 -0.98
N GLU A 138 -19.39 3.05 -1.94
CA GLU A 138 -18.46 2.89 -3.07
C GLU A 138 -18.35 4.16 -3.94
N PRO A 139 -19.46 4.84 -4.31
CA PRO A 139 -19.38 6.11 -5.02
C PRO A 139 -18.62 7.21 -4.24
N ALA A 140 -18.73 7.26 -2.92
CA ALA A 140 -18.00 8.22 -2.10
C ALA A 140 -16.49 7.95 -2.14
N LEU A 141 -16.06 6.70 -1.96
CA LEU A 141 -14.66 6.29 -2.04
C LEU A 141 -14.08 6.54 -3.44
N LYS A 142 -14.86 6.27 -4.49
CA LYS A 142 -14.49 6.60 -5.87
C LYS A 142 -14.33 8.09 -6.11
N LYS A 143 -15.25 8.91 -5.59
CA LYS A 143 -15.14 10.37 -5.70
C LYS A 143 -13.87 10.88 -5.06
N GLN A 144 -13.39 10.29 -3.96
CA GLN A 144 -12.11 10.66 -3.37
C GLN A 144 -10.94 10.45 -4.34
N LEU A 145 -10.91 9.32 -5.07
CA LEU A 145 -9.89 9.08 -6.10
C LEU A 145 -9.99 10.10 -7.24
N VAL A 146 -11.19 10.39 -7.73
CA VAL A 146 -11.39 11.37 -8.82
C VAL A 146 -10.99 12.79 -8.37
N ILE A 147 -11.46 13.23 -7.21
CA ILE A 147 -11.19 14.58 -6.68
C ILE A 147 -9.69 14.74 -6.42
N SER A 148 -9.07 13.78 -5.74
CA SER A 148 -7.63 13.83 -5.48
C SER A 148 -6.82 13.84 -6.78
N THR A 149 -7.20 13.06 -7.79
CA THR A 149 -6.55 13.05 -9.11
C THR A 149 -6.64 14.40 -9.82
N VAL A 150 -7.83 15.00 -9.86
CA VAL A 150 -8.06 16.30 -10.52
C VAL A 150 -7.29 17.41 -9.80
N LEU A 151 -7.40 17.48 -8.48
CA LEU A 151 -6.67 18.48 -7.69
C LEU A 151 -5.16 18.29 -7.79
N MET A 152 -4.68 17.04 -7.77
CA MET A 152 -3.26 16.75 -7.89
C MET A 152 -2.72 17.07 -9.28
N THR A 153 -3.52 16.92 -10.35
CA THR A 153 -3.13 17.37 -11.70
C THR A 153 -2.84 18.88 -11.71
N VAL A 154 -3.71 19.68 -11.06
CA VAL A 154 -3.48 21.13 -10.91
C VAL A 154 -2.25 21.41 -10.04
N GLY A 155 -2.09 20.68 -8.94
CA GLY A 155 -0.91 20.78 -8.07
C GLY A 155 0.40 20.50 -8.81
N ILE A 156 0.46 19.42 -9.60
CA ILE A 156 1.62 19.06 -10.42
C ILE A 156 1.90 20.13 -11.47
N ALA A 157 0.88 20.74 -12.07
CA ALA A 157 1.06 21.88 -12.98
C ALA A 157 1.72 23.06 -12.23
N ILE A 158 1.21 23.44 -11.06
CA ILE A 158 1.80 24.55 -10.29
C ILE A 158 3.27 24.24 -9.94
N VAL A 159 3.56 23.04 -9.43
CA VAL A 159 4.94 22.64 -9.09
C VAL A 159 5.83 22.62 -10.33
N SER A 160 5.36 22.12 -11.47
CA SER A 160 6.18 22.02 -12.69
C SER A 160 6.54 23.38 -13.28
N TRP A 161 5.72 24.41 -13.09
CA TRP A 161 6.01 25.77 -13.58
C TRP A 161 6.80 26.62 -12.57
N ILE A 162 6.70 26.35 -11.27
CA ILE A 162 7.43 27.10 -10.23
C ILE A 162 8.80 26.48 -9.94
N ALA A 163 8.88 25.16 -9.84
CA ALA A 163 10.09 24.47 -9.35
C ALA A 163 11.05 24.04 -10.47
N LEU A 164 10.59 23.89 -11.71
CA LEU A 164 11.42 23.45 -12.83
C LEU A 164 11.75 24.60 -13.79
N PRO A 165 13.01 24.70 -14.27
CA PRO A 165 13.36 25.63 -15.35
C PRO A 165 12.65 25.25 -16.65
N SER A 166 12.42 26.22 -17.54
CA SER A 166 11.70 26.01 -18.81
C SER A 166 12.36 24.96 -19.71
N THR A 167 13.68 24.83 -19.64
CA THR A 167 14.48 23.82 -20.35
C THR A 167 15.62 23.35 -19.46
N PHE A 168 15.85 22.03 -19.41
CA PHE A 168 16.95 21.40 -18.70
C PHE A 168 17.38 20.13 -19.45
N THR A 169 18.42 19.45 -18.96
CA THR A 169 18.92 18.21 -19.55
C THR A 169 18.72 17.03 -18.62
N ILE A 170 18.41 15.88 -19.19
CA ILE A 170 18.23 14.61 -18.50
C ILE A 170 19.17 13.58 -19.12
N PHE A 171 19.78 12.76 -18.26
CA PHE A 171 20.62 11.66 -18.69
C PHE A 171 19.84 10.60 -19.48
N ASN A 172 20.34 10.26 -20.67
CA ASN A 172 19.79 9.24 -21.55
C ASN A 172 20.92 8.36 -22.08
N PHE A 173 21.27 7.29 -21.35
CA PHE A 173 22.23 6.26 -21.77
C PHE A 173 23.57 6.81 -22.33
N GLY A 174 24.13 7.83 -21.69
CA GLY A 174 25.41 8.44 -22.09
C GLY A 174 25.28 9.79 -22.78
N GLU A 175 24.08 10.18 -23.21
CA GLU A 175 23.80 11.48 -23.80
C GLU A 175 22.94 12.36 -22.88
N GLN A 176 23.08 13.68 -23.01
CA GLN A 176 22.23 14.65 -22.32
C GLN A 176 21.06 15.03 -23.22
N LYS A 177 19.86 14.53 -22.90
CA LYS A 177 18.64 14.83 -23.63
C LYS A 177 18.03 16.14 -23.12
N VAL A 178 17.77 17.08 -24.02
CA VAL A 178 17.09 18.33 -23.68
C VAL A 178 15.60 18.06 -23.44
N VAL A 179 15.09 18.44 -22.27
CA VAL A 179 13.71 18.24 -21.83
C VAL A 179 13.12 19.59 -21.40
N LYS A 180 11.84 19.80 -21.70
CA LYS A 180 11.08 21.00 -21.28
C LYS A 180 10.22 20.68 -20.06
N ASN A 181 9.95 21.67 -19.22
CA ASN A 181 9.12 21.51 -18.03
C ASN A 181 7.72 20.91 -18.30
N TRP A 182 7.04 21.33 -19.38
CA TRP A 182 5.71 20.80 -19.74
C TRP A 182 5.76 19.31 -20.12
N GLN A 183 6.88 18.82 -20.65
CA GLN A 183 7.05 17.40 -20.97
C GLN A 183 7.11 16.59 -19.68
N LEU A 184 7.79 17.11 -18.65
CA LEU A 184 7.88 16.45 -17.35
C LEU A 184 6.54 16.49 -16.59
N PHE A 185 5.81 17.60 -16.71
CA PHE A 185 4.42 17.70 -16.25
C PHE A 185 3.55 16.58 -16.86
N LEU A 186 3.65 16.34 -18.18
CA LEU A 186 2.92 15.25 -18.84
C LEU A 186 3.40 13.88 -18.39
N CYS A 187 4.70 13.67 -18.15
CA CYS A 187 5.21 12.42 -17.58
C CYS A 187 4.59 12.12 -16.22
N VAL A 188 4.50 13.09 -15.30
CA VAL A 188 3.89 12.83 -13.98
C VAL A 188 2.37 12.68 -14.11
N SER A 189 1.74 13.44 -15.00
CA SER A 189 0.29 13.41 -15.19
C SER A 189 -0.17 12.09 -15.80
N VAL A 190 0.54 11.53 -16.78
CA VAL A 190 0.10 10.28 -17.42
C VAL A 190 0.08 9.12 -16.42
N GLY A 191 1.05 9.02 -15.52
CA GLY A 191 1.07 8.02 -14.45
C GLY A 191 -0.02 8.23 -13.40
N LEU A 192 -0.30 9.49 -13.04
CA LEU A 192 -1.42 9.84 -12.16
C LEU A 192 -2.77 9.38 -12.77
N TRP A 193 -3.01 9.69 -14.04
CA TRP A 193 -4.24 9.29 -14.74
C TRP A 193 -4.28 7.77 -15.03
N ALA A 194 -3.15 7.14 -15.30
CA ALA A 194 -3.04 5.68 -15.41
C ALA A 194 -3.46 5.00 -14.11
N GLY A 195 -3.05 5.55 -12.95
CA GLY A 195 -3.50 5.09 -11.63
C GLY A 195 -5.02 5.17 -11.48
N LEU A 196 -5.63 6.29 -11.87
CA LEU A 196 -7.09 6.44 -11.85
C LEU A 196 -7.78 5.40 -12.74
N ILE A 197 -7.30 5.20 -13.98
CA ILE A 197 -7.84 4.20 -14.90
C ILE A 197 -7.77 2.80 -14.29
N ILE A 198 -6.62 2.43 -13.70
CA ILE A 198 -6.46 1.16 -13.00
C ILE A 198 -7.49 1.03 -11.87
N GLY A 199 -7.71 2.08 -11.08
CA GLY A 199 -8.71 2.10 -10.03
C GLY A 199 -10.13 1.84 -10.53
N PHE A 200 -10.57 2.53 -11.59
CA PHE A 200 -11.90 2.33 -12.18
C PHE A 200 -12.10 0.93 -12.76
N VAL A 201 -11.10 0.41 -13.47
CA VAL A 201 -11.18 -0.93 -14.04
C VAL A 201 -11.19 -1.99 -12.94
N THR A 202 -10.38 -1.80 -11.91
CA THR A 202 -10.35 -2.71 -10.77
C THR A 202 -11.70 -2.72 -10.07
N GLU A 203 -12.31 -1.56 -9.80
CA GLU A 203 -13.66 -1.44 -9.25
C GLU A 203 -14.69 -2.22 -10.08
N TYR A 204 -14.67 -2.06 -11.41
CA TYR A 204 -15.60 -2.74 -12.32
C TYR A 204 -15.51 -4.28 -12.24
N TYR A 205 -14.31 -4.82 -12.03
CA TYR A 205 -14.08 -6.26 -11.93
C TYR A 205 -14.21 -6.82 -10.51
N THR A 206 -14.30 -5.99 -9.47
CA THR A 206 -14.36 -6.47 -8.06
C THR A 206 -15.61 -6.07 -7.29
N SER A 207 -16.31 -5.00 -7.67
CA SER A 207 -17.56 -4.60 -7.01
C SER A 207 -18.74 -5.45 -7.48
N ASN A 208 -19.57 -5.86 -6.52
CA ASN A 208 -20.83 -6.60 -6.76
C ASN A 208 -21.95 -5.73 -7.37
N ALA A 209 -21.71 -4.43 -7.56
CA ALA A 209 -22.62 -3.54 -8.27
C ALA A 209 -22.60 -3.76 -9.80
N TYR A 210 -21.55 -4.41 -10.32
CA TYR A 210 -21.35 -4.61 -11.76
C TYR A 210 -21.55 -6.07 -12.20
N SER A 211 -21.89 -6.24 -13.48
CA SER A 211 -22.16 -7.54 -14.09
C SER A 211 -21.04 -8.58 -13.90
N PRO A 212 -19.72 -8.28 -14.02
CA PRO A 212 -18.69 -9.32 -13.91
C PRO A 212 -18.75 -10.11 -12.60
N VAL A 213 -18.95 -9.44 -11.47
CA VAL A 213 -19.02 -10.09 -10.14
C VAL A 213 -20.40 -10.72 -9.92
N GLN A 214 -21.47 -10.13 -10.47
CA GLN A 214 -22.81 -10.72 -10.45
C GLN A 214 -22.85 -12.04 -11.22
N ASP A 215 -22.18 -12.12 -12.38
CA ASP A 215 -22.08 -13.35 -13.19
C ASP A 215 -21.33 -14.46 -12.43
N VAL A 216 -20.26 -14.10 -11.70
CA VAL A 216 -19.55 -15.04 -10.80
C VAL A 216 -20.49 -15.53 -9.71
N ALA A 217 -21.24 -14.64 -9.06
CA ALA A 217 -22.23 -15.03 -8.05
C ALA A 217 -23.35 -15.91 -8.61
N ASP A 218 -23.85 -15.62 -9.82
CA ASP A 218 -24.87 -16.43 -10.49
C ASP A 218 -24.35 -17.81 -10.90
N SER A 219 -23.06 -17.94 -11.22
CA SER A 219 -22.42 -19.22 -11.52
C SER A 219 -22.38 -20.18 -10.31
N CYS A 220 -22.63 -19.69 -9.09
CA CYS A 220 -22.82 -20.55 -7.92
C CYS A 220 -24.05 -21.46 -8.03
N ARG A 221 -25.04 -21.12 -8.88
CA ARG A 221 -26.23 -21.96 -9.11
C ARG A 221 -25.88 -23.34 -9.68
N THR A 222 -24.78 -23.45 -10.41
CA THR A 222 -24.29 -24.70 -11.02
C THR A 222 -23.18 -25.37 -10.22
N GLY A 223 -22.84 -24.84 -9.03
CA GLY A 223 -21.90 -25.42 -8.08
C GLY A 223 -20.58 -24.64 -7.93
N ALA A 224 -19.74 -25.11 -7.01
CA ALA A 224 -18.47 -24.44 -6.69
C ALA A 224 -17.46 -24.48 -7.84
N ALA A 225 -17.47 -25.54 -8.65
CA ALA A 225 -16.54 -25.69 -9.77
C ALA A 225 -16.72 -24.58 -10.83
N THR A 226 -17.96 -24.27 -11.19
CA THR A 226 -18.26 -23.19 -12.13
C THR A 226 -17.88 -21.83 -11.55
N ASN A 227 -18.14 -21.60 -10.26
CA ASN A 227 -17.71 -20.38 -9.57
C ASN A 227 -16.20 -20.15 -9.67
N VAL A 228 -15.38 -21.18 -9.43
CA VAL A 228 -13.92 -21.07 -9.56
C VAL A 228 -13.49 -20.79 -11.00
N ILE A 229 -14.10 -21.46 -11.98
CA ILE A 229 -13.78 -21.25 -13.42
C ILE A 229 -14.09 -19.81 -13.84
N PHE A 230 -15.27 -19.30 -13.49
CA PHE A 230 -15.66 -17.92 -13.80
C PHE A 230 -14.78 -16.91 -13.07
N GLY A 231 -14.44 -17.16 -11.79
CA GLY A 231 -13.53 -16.31 -11.02
C GLY A 231 -12.12 -16.22 -11.63
N LEU A 232 -11.55 -17.35 -12.04
CA LEU A 232 -10.24 -17.38 -12.73
C LEU A 232 -10.29 -16.65 -14.08
N ALA A 233 -11.33 -16.91 -14.87
CA ALA A 233 -11.52 -16.24 -16.16
C ALA A 233 -11.69 -14.72 -16.01
N LEU A 234 -12.42 -14.27 -14.97
CA LEU A 234 -12.55 -12.86 -14.63
C LEU A 234 -11.20 -12.24 -14.29
N GLY A 235 -10.38 -12.91 -13.48
CA GLY A 235 -9.02 -12.48 -13.16
C GLY A 235 -8.12 -12.34 -14.39
N TYR A 236 -8.18 -13.30 -15.33
CA TYR A 236 -7.43 -13.20 -16.59
C TYR A 236 -7.94 -12.10 -17.52
N LYS A 237 -9.22 -11.76 -17.44
CA LYS A 237 -9.81 -10.67 -18.24
C LYS A 237 -9.48 -9.29 -17.66
N SER A 238 -9.38 -9.17 -16.34
CA SER A 238 -9.21 -7.87 -15.66
C SER A 238 -7.87 -7.19 -15.94
N VAL A 239 -6.82 -7.96 -16.29
CA VAL A 239 -5.47 -7.42 -16.53
C VAL A 239 -5.33 -6.64 -17.85
N ILE A 240 -6.26 -6.79 -18.80
CA ILE A 240 -6.12 -6.24 -20.16
C ILE A 240 -5.95 -4.71 -20.15
N ILE A 241 -6.90 -3.99 -19.54
CA ILE A 241 -6.88 -2.52 -19.55
C ILE A 241 -5.76 -1.96 -18.67
N PRO A 242 -5.50 -2.47 -17.45
CA PRO A 242 -4.36 -2.05 -16.63
C PRO A 242 -3.01 -2.17 -17.37
N ILE A 243 -2.78 -3.26 -18.10
CA ILE A 243 -1.55 -3.42 -18.89
C ILE A 243 -1.46 -2.39 -20.01
N PHE A 244 -2.55 -2.10 -20.72
CA PHE A 244 -2.55 -1.02 -21.71
C PHE A 244 -2.30 0.36 -21.10
N ALA A 245 -2.88 0.65 -19.92
CA ALA A 245 -2.64 1.90 -19.21
C ALA A 245 -1.16 2.06 -18.85
N ILE A 246 -0.54 1.01 -18.29
CA ILE A 246 0.90 1.00 -17.97
C ILE A 246 1.75 1.15 -19.25
N ALA A 247 1.41 0.44 -20.33
CA ALA A 247 2.16 0.52 -21.58
C ALA A 247 2.15 1.93 -22.20
N ILE A 248 0.99 2.59 -22.19
CA ILE A 248 0.86 3.99 -22.64
C ILE A 248 1.67 4.92 -21.72
N SER A 249 1.59 4.73 -20.40
CA SER A 249 2.36 5.49 -19.41
C SER A 249 3.87 5.40 -19.68
N ILE A 250 4.38 4.18 -19.88
CA ILE A 250 5.78 3.91 -20.22
C ILE A 250 6.14 4.61 -21.52
N PHE A 251 5.36 4.42 -22.58
CA PHE A 251 5.68 4.97 -23.89
C PHE A 251 5.78 6.50 -23.86
N VAL A 252 4.80 7.18 -23.26
CA VAL A 252 4.76 8.64 -23.17
C VAL A 252 5.91 9.17 -22.31
N SER A 253 6.08 8.63 -21.10
CA SER A 253 7.08 9.12 -20.15
C SER A 253 8.51 8.86 -20.62
N PHE A 254 8.78 7.69 -21.20
CA PHE A 254 10.07 7.34 -21.78
C PHE A 254 10.40 8.20 -23.00
N SER A 255 9.43 8.42 -23.89
CA SER A 255 9.63 9.25 -25.10
C SER A 255 9.98 10.69 -24.76
N PHE A 256 9.45 11.24 -23.66
CA PHE A 256 9.77 12.60 -23.23
C PHE A 256 11.07 12.69 -22.43
N ALA A 257 11.22 11.94 -21.34
CA ALA A 257 12.32 12.14 -20.39
C ALA A 257 13.08 10.84 -20.04
N ALA A 258 13.09 9.86 -20.94
CA ALA A 258 13.81 8.58 -20.77
C ALA A 258 13.48 7.92 -19.42
N MET A 259 14.46 7.33 -18.75
CA MET A 259 14.25 6.62 -17.48
C MET A 259 13.85 7.55 -16.33
N TYR A 260 14.27 8.83 -16.35
CA TYR A 260 13.81 9.80 -15.37
C TYR A 260 12.32 10.10 -15.53
N GLY A 261 11.83 10.20 -16.77
CA GLY A 261 10.42 10.31 -17.10
C GLY A 261 9.59 9.18 -16.51
N VAL A 262 10.01 7.94 -16.71
CA VAL A 262 9.34 6.75 -16.15
C VAL A 262 9.38 6.74 -14.62
N ALA A 263 10.48 7.21 -14.01
CA ALA A 263 10.58 7.31 -12.55
C ALA A 263 9.59 8.32 -11.95
N VAL A 264 9.48 9.51 -12.55
CA VAL A 264 8.55 10.54 -12.08
C VAL A 264 7.10 10.22 -12.45
N ASP A 265 6.86 9.45 -13.50
CA ASP A 265 5.56 8.86 -13.84
C ASP A 265 5.05 7.94 -12.73
N ALA A 266 5.92 7.05 -12.22
CA ALA A 266 5.59 6.21 -11.09
C ALA A 266 5.31 7.01 -9.81
N LEU A 267 6.07 8.10 -9.58
CA LEU A 267 5.79 9.04 -8.50
C LEU A 267 4.43 9.74 -8.69
N GLY A 268 4.06 10.06 -9.93
CA GLY A 268 2.76 10.59 -10.30
C GLY A 268 1.62 9.66 -9.92
N MET A 269 1.75 8.37 -10.21
CA MET A 269 0.76 7.34 -9.82
C MET A 269 0.58 7.25 -8.29
N LEU A 270 1.66 7.45 -7.53
CA LEU A 270 1.65 7.42 -6.06
C LEU A 270 1.48 8.82 -5.42
N SER A 271 1.26 9.86 -6.22
CA SER A 271 1.22 11.22 -5.72
C SER A 271 0.01 11.49 -4.79
N THR A 272 -1.04 10.68 -4.92
CA THR A 272 -2.23 10.65 -4.07
C THR A 272 -2.22 9.48 -3.07
N ILE A 273 -1.03 8.98 -2.68
CA ILE A 273 -0.88 7.82 -1.79
C ILE A 273 -1.59 7.98 -0.44
N ALA A 274 -1.71 9.21 0.08
CA ALA A 274 -2.44 9.44 1.33
C ALA A 274 -3.92 9.07 1.21
N THR A 275 -4.59 9.49 0.14
CA THR A 275 -5.97 9.06 -0.16
C THR A 275 -6.02 7.56 -0.46
N GLY A 276 -5.08 7.04 -1.25
CA GLY A 276 -5.01 5.61 -1.58
C GLY A 276 -4.90 4.71 -0.34
N LEU A 277 -4.02 5.05 0.60
CA LEU A 277 -3.87 4.32 1.86
C LEU A 277 -5.08 4.49 2.78
N ALA A 278 -5.73 5.66 2.80
CA ALA A 278 -6.92 5.88 3.60
C ALA A 278 -8.08 4.98 3.15
N ILE A 279 -8.32 4.87 1.83
CA ILE A 279 -9.38 4.00 1.30
C ILE A 279 -9.02 2.51 1.38
N ASP A 280 -7.74 2.14 1.32
CA ASP A 280 -7.29 0.76 1.46
C ASP A 280 -7.40 0.30 2.94
N ALA A 281 -6.90 1.13 3.87
CA ALA A 281 -6.98 0.84 5.30
C ALA A 281 -8.43 0.80 5.83
N TYR A 282 -9.37 1.47 5.15
CA TYR A 282 -10.78 1.42 5.46
C TYR A 282 -11.37 -0.01 5.41
N GLY A 283 -10.89 -0.88 4.52
CA GLY A 283 -11.41 -2.24 4.37
C GLY A 283 -11.20 -3.11 5.61
N PRO A 284 -9.95 -3.37 6.03
CA PRO A 284 -9.66 -4.16 7.23
C PRO A 284 -10.27 -3.59 8.52
N ILE A 285 -10.45 -2.27 8.61
CA ILE A 285 -11.14 -1.65 9.75
C ILE A 285 -12.63 -2.03 9.76
N SER A 286 -13.27 -2.01 8.59
CA SER A 286 -14.70 -2.34 8.43
C SER A 286 -14.98 -3.82 8.65
N ASP A 287 -14.11 -4.70 8.16
CA ASP A 287 -14.17 -6.15 8.42
C ASP A 287 -14.11 -6.45 9.93
N ASN A 288 -13.10 -5.92 10.63
CA ASN A 288 -12.97 -6.08 12.08
C ASN A 288 -14.18 -5.53 12.85
N ALA A 289 -14.78 -4.43 12.41
CA ALA A 289 -15.99 -3.90 13.00
C ALA A 289 -17.17 -4.87 12.87
N GLY A 290 -17.32 -5.54 11.71
CA GLY A 290 -18.30 -6.60 11.51
C GLY A 290 -18.04 -7.81 12.41
N GLY A 291 -16.78 -8.25 12.53
CA GLY A 291 -16.39 -9.35 13.42
C GLY A 291 -16.71 -9.07 14.88
N ILE A 292 -16.44 -7.84 15.36
CA ILE A 292 -16.81 -7.42 16.72
C ILE A 292 -18.33 -7.42 16.91
N ALA A 293 -19.09 -6.92 15.94
CA ALA A 293 -20.55 -6.90 16.01
C ALA A 293 -21.14 -8.31 16.16
N GLU A 294 -20.60 -9.28 15.42
CA GLU A 294 -21.01 -10.69 15.49
C GLU A 294 -20.63 -11.32 16.84
N MET A 295 -19.36 -11.20 17.25
CA MET A 295 -18.86 -11.79 18.49
C MET A 295 -19.50 -11.19 19.75
N ALA A 296 -19.91 -9.93 19.70
CA ALA A 296 -20.60 -9.24 20.80
C ALA A 296 -22.12 -9.50 20.81
N GLY A 297 -22.66 -10.32 19.90
CA GLY A 297 -24.08 -10.62 19.80
C GLY A 297 -24.95 -9.39 19.52
N MET A 298 -24.42 -8.41 18.77
CA MET A 298 -25.15 -7.19 18.45
C MET A 298 -26.29 -7.48 17.45
N SER A 299 -27.19 -6.51 17.27
CA SER A 299 -28.35 -6.69 16.39
C SER A 299 -27.94 -6.94 14.92
N HIS A 300 -28.73 -7.75 14.20
CA HIS A 300 -28.54 -8.04 12.76
C HIS A 300 -28.41 -6.76 11.90
N ARG A 301 -29.13 -5.69 12.25
CA ARG A 301 -29.04 -4.39 11.56
C ARG A 301 -27.65 -3.75 11.61
N ILE A 302 -26.88 -4.01 12.68
CA ILE A 302 -25.49 -3.54 12.78
C ILE A 302 -24.61 -4.37 11.85
N ARG A 303 -24.81 -5.69 11.82
CA ARG A 303 -24.09 -6.61 10.93
C ARG A 303 -24.32 -6.27 9.46
N GLU A 304 -25.57 -6.05 9.04
CA GLU A 304 -25.91 -5.63 7.67
C GLU A 304 -25.20 -4.33 7.25
N ARG A 305 -25.05 -3.37 8.18
CA ARG A 305 -24.30 -2.14 7.91
C ARG A 305 -22.82 -2.42 7.75
N THR A 306 -22.22 -3.21 8.64
CA THR A 306 -20.79 -3.55 8.56
C THR A 306 -20.45 -4.40 7.35
N ASP A 307 -21.32 -5.34 6.95
CA ASP A 307 -21.13 -6.16 5.74
C ASP A 307 -21.08 -5.29 4.48
N ALA A 308 -21.88 -4.22 4.44
CA ALA A 308 -21.84 -3.33 3.29
C ALA A 308 -20.61 -2.40 3.28
N LEU A 309 -20.08 -2.03 4.45
CA LEU A 309 -18.79 -1.34 4.56
C LEU A 309 -17.65 -2.27 4.13
N ASP A 310 -17.68 -3.53 4.57
CA ASP A 310 -16.69 -4.56 4.20
C ASP A 310 -16.71 -4.87 2.69
N ALA A 311 -17.89 -4.98 2.08
CA ALA A 311 -18.01 -5.16 0.63
C ALA A 311 -17.30 -4.04 -0.15
N ALA A 312 -17.47 -2.78 0.27
CA ALA A 312 -16.76 -1.65 -0.33
C ALA A 312 -15.24 -1.71 -0.04
N GLY A 313 -14.86 -2.17 1.16
CA GLY A 313 -13.48 -2.40 1.57
C GLY A 313 -12.74 -3.44 0.71
N ASN A 314 -13.43 -4.51 0.29
CA ASN A 314 -12.87 -5.51 -0.61
C ASN A 314 -12.52 -4.90 -1.98
N THR A 315 -13.38 -4.02 -2.49
CA THR A 315 -13.13 -3.26 -3.71
C THR A 315 -11.95 -2.30 -3.56
N THR A 316 -11.86 -1.54 -2.46
CA THR A 316 -10.75 -0.60 -2.26
C THR A 316 -9.41 -1.29 -2.02
N ALA A 317 -9.40 -2.44 -1.35
CA ALA A 317 -8.20 -3.27 -1.20
C ALA A 317 -7.68 -3.78 -2.55
N ALA A 318 -8.57 -4.16 -3.47
CA ALA A 318 -8.18 -4.52 -4.83
C ALA A 318 -7.60 -3.31 -5.59
N ILE A 319 -8.23 -2.14 -5.48
CA ILE A 319 -7.71 -0.89 -6.08
C ILE A 319 -6.31 -0.59 -5.55
N GLY A 320 -6.09 -0.66 -4.23
CA GLY A 320 -4.77 -0.45 -3.61
C GLY A 320 -3.70 -1.38 -4.18
N LYS A 321 -4.01 -2.67 -4.37
CA LYS A 321 -3.12 -3.62 -5.06
C LYS A 321 -2.83 -3.22 -6.50
N GLY A 322 -3.84 -2.72 -7.23
CA GLY A 322 -3.68 -2.22 -8.59
C GLY A 322 -2.67 -1.06 -8.68
N PHE A 323 -2.78 -0.06 -7.78
CA PHE A 323 -1.82 1.04 -7.68
C PHE A 323 -0.40 0.55 -7.32
N ALA A 324 -0.28 -0.38 -6.38
CA ALA A 324 1.01 -0.96 -6.00
C ALA A 324 1.67 -1.69 -7.17
N ILE A 325 0.93 -2.51 -7.93
CA ILE A 325 1.45 -3.24 -9.09
C ILE A 325 1.83 -2.28 -10.22
N GLY A 326 0.98 -1.31 -10.54
CA GLY A 326 1.24 -0.33 -11.60
C GLY A 326 2.48 0.50 -11.33
N SER A 327 2.59 1.06 -10.11
CA SER A 327 3.73 1.86 -9.70
C SER A 327 5.01 1.02 -9.62
N ALA A 328 4.93 -0.23 -9.13
CA ALA A 328 6.06 -1.15 -9.10
C ALA A 328 6.59 -1.45 -10.51
N ALA A 329 5.73 -1.71 -11.50
CA ALA A 329 6.15 -1.95 -12.88
C ALA A 329 6.93 -0.76 -13.46
N LEU A 330 6.45 0.46 -13.23
CA LEU A 330 7.09 1.69 -13.69
C LEU A 330 8.44 1.94 -12.99
N VAL A 331 8.48 1.87 -11.65
CA VAL A 331 9.73 2.03 -10.89
C VAL A 331 10.74 0.95 -11.25
N SER A 332 10.31 -0.31 -11.41
CA SER A 332 11.19 -1.41 -11.82
C SER A 332 11.82 -1.15 -13.18
N LEU A 333 11.07 -0.61 -14.15
CA LEU A 333 11.63 -0.25 -15.46
C LEU A 333 12.65 0.90 -15.35
N ALA A 334 12.35 1.94 -14.57
CA ALA A 334 13.28 3.04 -14.35
C ALA A 334 14.57 2.59 -13.66
N LEU A 335 14.46 1.75 -12.63
CA LEU A 335 15.60 1.14 -11.93
C LEU A 335 16.39 0.20 -12.84
N PHE A 336 15.72 -0.55 -13.71
CA PHE A 336 16.37 -1.39 -14.70
C PHE A 336 17.24 -0.56 -15.65
N GLY A 337 16.73 0.56 -16.17
CA GLY A 337 17.52 1.47 -16.99
C GLY A 337 18.71 2.10 -16.25
N ALA A 338 18.51 2.50 -14.99
CA ALA A 338 19.59 3.00 -14.14
C ALA A 338 20.65 1.91 -13.86
N PHE A 339 20.24 0.67 -13.66
CA PHE A 339 21.12 -0.48 -13.50
C PHE A 339 21.98 -0.71 -14.75
N VAL A 340 21.39 -0.71 -15.95
CA VAL A 340 22.11 -0.88 -17.22
C VAL A 340 23.22 0.16 -17.36
N SER A 341 22.91 1.43 -17.10
CA SER A 341 23.91 2.50 -17.15
C SER A 341 24.98 2.36 -16.07
N ARG A 342 24.60 1.97 -14.84
CA ARG A 342 25.55 1.86 -13.73
C ARG A 342 26.47 0.65 -13.84
N ALA A 343 25.97 -0.44 -14.41
CA ALA A 343 26.73 -1.66 -14.69
C ALA A 343 27.67 -1.51 -15.91
N GLY A 344 27.64 -0.38 -16.61
CA GLY A 344 28.45 -0.15 -17.81
C GLY A 344 28.02 -1.03 -18.99
N VAL A 345 26.76 -1.46 -19.04
CA VAL A 345 26.22 -2.26 -20.15
C VAL A 345 25.86 -1.31 -21.28
N THR A 346 26.47 -1.49 -22.45
CA THR A 346 26.25 -0.64 -23.63
C THR A 346 24.88 -0.85 -24.27
N THR A 347 24.44 -2.10 -24.37
CA THR A 347 23.14 -2.45 -24.97
C THR A 347 22.62 -3.74 -24.36
N VAL A 348 21.33 -3.78 -24.05
CA VAL A 348 20.63 -5.01 -23.64
C VAL A 348 19.99 -5.63 -24.88
N ASP A 349 20.69 -6.59 -25.48
CA ASP A 349 20.18 -7.33 -26.63
C ASP A 349 19.51 -8.65 -26.19
N VAL A 350 18.19 -8.72 -26.40
CA VAL A 350 17.34 -9.85 -26.04
C VAL A 350 17.73 -11.13 -26.78
N LEU A 351 18.34 -11.03 -27.97
CA LEU A 351 18.74 -12.18 -28.77
C LEU A 351 20.05 -12.83 -28.29
N THR A 352 20.73 -12.24 -27.31
CA THR A 352 21.97 -12.83 -26.77
C THR A 352 21.67 -13.94 -25.75
N PRO A 353 22.43 -15.05 -25.75
CA PRO A 353 22.16 -16.18 -24.85
C PRO A 353 22.11 -15.78 -23.37
N LYS A 354 23.02 -14.89 -22.93
CA LYS A 354 23.08 -14.45 -21.53
C LYS A 354 21.83 -13.66 -21.10
N VAL A 355 21.28 -12.82 -21.98
CA VAL A 355 20.08 -12.03 -21.68
C VAL A 355 18.84 -12.92 -21.76
N PHE A 356 18.74 -13.79 -22.77
CA PHE A 356 17.58 -14.65 -22.96
C PHE A 356 17.38 -15.66 -21.83
N ILE A 357 18.45 -16.31 -21.35
CA ILE A 357 18.36 -17.20 -20.18
C ILE A 357 17.94 -16.43 -18.91
N GLY A 358 18.40 -15.19 -18.76
CA GLY A 358 18.00 -14.31 -17.66
C GLY A 358 16.52 -13.94 -17.74
N LEU A 359 16.02 -13.65 -18.95
CA LEU A 359 14.62 -13.30 -19.20
C LEU A 359 13.68 -14.47 -18.88
N ILE A 360 13.96 -15.69 -19.37
CA ILE A 360 13.08 -16.85 -19.13
C ILE A 360 13.10 -17.30 -17.66
N VAL A 361 14.28 -17.32 -17.02
CA VAL A 361 14.38 -17.64 -15.58
C VAL A 361 13.68 -16.56 -14.76
N GLY A 362 13.89 -15.28 -15.09
CA GLY A 362 13.24 -14.14 -14.43
C GLY A 362 11.71 -14.17 -14.54
N ALA A 363 11.17 -14.53 -15.71
CA ALA A 363 9.72 -14.66 -15.92
C ALA A 363 9.10 -15.82 -15.14
N MET A 364 9.88 -16.86 -14.81
CA MET A 364 9.43 -17.99 -13.99
C MET A 364 9.42 -17.66 -12.49
N LEU A 365 10.28 -16.75 -12.01
CA LEU A 365 10.38 -16.43 -10.57
C LEU A 365 9.05 -16.06 -9.88
N PRO A 366 8.14 -15.25 -10.49
CA PRO A 366 6.84 -14.98 -9.88
C PRO A 366 5.99 -16.24 -9.69
N TYR A 367 6.06 -17.21 -10.61
CA TYR A 367 5.36 -18.50 -10.51
C TYR A 367 5.96 -19.40 -9.44
N TRP A 368 7.28 -19.35 -9.25
CA TRP A 368 7.93 -20.09 -8.15
C TRP A 368 7.65 -19.45 -6.79
N PHE A 369 7.51 -18.11 -6.73
CA PHE A 369 7.18 -17.43 -5.50
C PHE A 369 5.73 -17.65 -5.05
N LEU A 370 4.80 -17.87 -5.99
CA LEU A 370 3.40 -18.18 -5.70
C LEU A 370 3.32 -19.52 -4.93
N PRO A 371 2.82 -19.52 -3.67
CA PRO A 371 2.79 -20.70 -2.80
C PRO A 371 1.74 -21.75 -3.18
#